data_AF-A0A9Q1M6S5-F1
#
_entry.id   AF-A0A9Q1M6S5-F1
#
_cell.length_a   1.000
_cell.length_b   1.000
_cell.length_c   1.000
_cell.angle_alpha   90.00
_cell.angle_beta   90.00
_cell.angle_gamma   90.00
#
_symmetry.space_group_name_H-M   'P 1'
#
loop_
_entity.id
_entity.type
_entity.pdbx_description
1 polymer ?
#
loop_
_entity_poly.entity_id
_entity_poly.type
_entity_poly.pdbx_seq_one_letter_code
_entity_poly.pdbx_strand_id
1 'polypeptide(L)'
;MHTEALLKLKQSFTNAEALDSWKPGTDPCDKNNRWLGIVCQKQIVRGLLLGEKNLSGNIDVEALSQLSGLRKLSFRSNSFSGPIPEFNRMGALKALYLSANQFSGEIPSNYFDKMKSLKKLWLSGNRFSGEIPSSIMQLHHLIELHLENNQFSGPIPSLNQSTLQALHLSNNNLKGQIPGTLSRFNASSFKGNSELCGEKLSKPCNQATNNSSSSNNRASIGTHRNSDSHSQSISMWIMISSIVLLVIMIIAIFFICQYQQSRRAAIESFDEPSLGRRISSDSKKSFELSRRGSSIRRGSIMGKRVGDLTMVNDDKGEFGLADLMKATAEMLGNGPLGSSYKAMMANELTVMVKRIKEMNKIGKDGFDAEVKRLGRLRHKNILTLLAYHYRKEEKLFVYEYIPTGSLLYLLHGDRGLAHAELTWPMRLKIVHGVAQGLNYLHTELGSFDLPHGDLKSSNILINTDHEPILTGYGFYSLMNNTHAVQALIALKSPEAVQNHQVTPKCDVYCLGIVILEIVTGKFPSQYLNDGKGGIDILQWVKSAIAEGREVELYDPDIMASTEDSISSMKELIHVGAACVESNPQQRIDIREVVRRIEELIQKHNEGGTQGQTGQTTTSQ
;
A
#
# COMPACT_ATOMS: atom_id res chain seq x y z
N MET A 1 -34.52 8.55 -3.78
CA MET A 1 -33.50 9.46 -4.34
C MET A 1 -32.12 8.81 -4.51
N HIS A 2 -31.33 8.45 -3.47
CA HIS A 2 -30.00 7.84 -3.69
C HIS A 2 -30.05 6.53 -4.50
N THR A 3 -31.02 5.65 -4.20
CA THR A 3 -31.21 4.36 -4.86
C THR A 3 -31.48 4.50 -6.35
N GLU A 4 -32.39 5.41 -6.74
CA GLU A 4 -32.77 5.63 -8.15
C GLU A 4 -31.61 6.22 -8.95
N ALA A 5 -30.88 7.18 -8.37
CA ALA A 5 -29.69 7.75 -8.98
C ALA A 5 -28.61 6.66 -9.25
N LEU A 6 -28.34 5.80 -8.27
CA LEU A 6 -27.37 4.72 -8.43
C LEU A 6 -27.83 3.67 -9.43
N LEU A 7 -29.12 3.32 -9.47
CA LEU A 7 -29.64 2.39 -10.48
C LEU A 7 -29.59 2.98 -11.89
N LYS A 8 -29.86 4.28 -12.04
CA LYS A 8 -29.70 4.99 -13.31
C LYS A 8 -28.23 4.99 -13.77
N LEU A 9 -27.29 5.23 -12.85
CA LEU A 9 -25.87 5.09 -13.13
C LEU A 9 -25.50 3.66 -13.55
N LYS A 10 -26.02 2.64 -12.87
CA LYS A 10 -25.79 1.24 -13.26
C LYS A 10 -26.28 0.97 -14.68
N GLN A 11 -27.42 1.53 -15.07
CA GLN A 11 -27.98 1.39 -16.42
C GLN A 11 -27.16 2.12 -17.50
N SER A 12 -26.34 3.10 -17.14
CA SER A 12 -25.49 3.81 -18.12
C SER A 12 -24.22 3.04 -18.49
N PHE A 13 -23.88 1.99 -17.73
CA PHE A 13 -22.75 1.13 -18.02
C PHE A 13 -23.11 0.04 -19.05
N THR A 14 -22.17 -0.23 -19.95
CA THR A 14 -22.29 -1.30 -20.94
C THR A 14 -22.03 -2.67 -20.32
N ASN A 15 -21.11 -2.74 -19.34
CA ASN A 15 -20.93 -3.90 -18.48
C ASN A 15 -21.13 -3.49 -17.02
N ALA A 16 -22.10 -4.09 -16.35
CA ALA A 16 -22.46 -3.81 -14.97
C ALA A 16 -22.70 -5.07 -14.12
N GLU A 17 -22.25 -6.24 -14.58
CA GLU A 17 -22.44 -7.54 -13.90
C GLU A 17 -21.83 -7.51 -12.49
N ALA A 18 -20.70 -6.83 -12.33
CA ALA A 18 -20.08 -6.64 -11.02
C ALA A 18 -20.99 -5.91 -10.01
N LEU A 19 -22.06 -5.25 -10.46
CA LEU A 19 -22.99 -4.47 -9.63
C LEU A 19 -24.29 -5.21 -9.34
N ASP A 20 -24.34 -6.54 -9.39
CA ASP A 20 -25.55 -7.34 -9.14
C ASP A 20 -26.19 -7.17 -7.75
N SER A 21 -25.40 -6.69 -6.79
CA SER A 21 -25.92 -6.29 -5.46
C SER A 21 -26.83 -5.05 -5.53
N TRP A 22 -26.75 -4.24 -6.58
CA TRP A 22 -27.55 -3.02 -6.74
C TRP A 22 -28.93 -3.39 -7.29
N LYS A 23 -29.89 -3.58 -6.37
CA LYS A 23 -31.23 -4.07 -6.69
C LYS A 23 -32.32 -3.04 -6.39
N PRO A 24 -33.31 -2.85 -7.29
CA PRO A 24 -34.48 -2.02 -7.00
C PRO A 24 -35.15 -2.39 -5.67
N GLY A 25 -35.61 -1.39 -4.93
CA GLY A 25 -36.30 -1.58 -3.64
C GLY A 25 -35.39 -1.91 -2.45
N THR A 26 -34.07 -1.97 -2.63
CA THR A 26 -33.12 -2.17 -1.53
C THR A 26 -32.37 -0.86 -1.19
N ASP A 27 -31.93 -0.73 0.06
CA ASP A 27 -31.19 0.46 0.53
C ASP A 27 -29.69 0.30 0.23
N PRO A 28 -29.06 1.18 -0.59
CA PRO A 28 -27.63 1.13 -0.88
C PRO A 28 -26.75 1.25 0.38
N CYS A 29 -27.28 1.83 1.46
CA CYS A 29 -26.59 2.01 2.73
C CYS A 29 -26.98 0.97 3.80
N ASP A 30 -27.74 -0.08 3.44
CA ASP A 30 -28.08 -1.16 4.37
C ASP A 30 -26.79 -1.73 4.99
N LYS A 31 -26.82 -1.94 6.31
CA LYS A 31 -25.69 -2.47 7.06
C LYS A 31 -25.48 -3.95 6.80
N ASN A 32 -26.55 -4.70 6.55
CA ASN A 32 -26.49 -6.15 6.37
C ASN A 32 -26.24 -6.55 4.91
N ASN A 33 -26.73 -5.73 3.97
CA ASN A 33 -26.65 -6.00 2.53
C ASN A 33 -26.22 -4.73 1.78
N ARG A 34 -25.07 -4.17 2.16
CA ARG A 34 -24.57 -2.95 1.52
C ARG A 34 -24.29 -3.21 0.05
N TRP A 35 -24.69 -2.27 -0.79
CA TRP A 35 -24.37 -2.34 -2.22
C TRP A 35 -22.86 -2.25 -2.44
N LEU A 36 -22.36 -3.06 -3.37
CA LEU A 36 -20.94 -3.12 -3.69
C LEU A 36 -20.40 -1.72 -4.03
N GLY A 37 -19.27 -1.36 -3.44
CA GLY A 37 -18.58 -0.09 -3.72
C GLY A 37 -19.25 1.15 -3.13
N ILE A 38 -20.39 1.02 -2.43
CA ILE A 38 -21.02 2.16 -1.77
C ILE A 38 -20.40 2.36 -0.38
N VAL A 39 -19.96 3.58 -0.09
CA VAL A 39 -19.50 4.00 1.24
C VAL A 39 -20.52 4.96 1.82
N CYS A 40 -21.13 4.59 2.94
CA CYS A 40 -22.13 5.41 3.61
C CYS A 40 -21.64 5.94 4.96
N GLN A 41 -22.09 7.16 5.30
CA GLN A 41 -21.93 7.73 6.62
C GLN A 41 -23.29 8.27 7.09
N LYS A 42 -23.81 7.74 8.20
CA LYS A 42 -25.14 8.11 8.73
C LYS A 42 -26.25 8.03 7.66
N GLN A 43 -26.31 6.92 6.90
CA GLN A 43 -27.25 6.69 5.79
C GLN A 43 -27.13 7.62 4.57
N ILE A 44 -26.05 8.38 4.48
CA ILE A 44 -25.74 9.23 3.32
C ILE A 44 -24.60 8.59 2.55
N VAL A 45 -24.77 8.41 1.24
CA VAL A 45 -23.70 7.94 0.34
C VAL A 45 -22.60 9.01 0.30
N ARG A 46 -21.43 8.67 0.83
CA ARG A 46 -20.23 9.52 0.89
C ARG A 46 -19.18 9.12 -0.12
N GLY A 47 -19.16 7.86 -0.52
CA GLY A 47 -18.20 7.36 -1.50
C GLY A 47 -18.84 6.37 -2.45
N LEU A 48 -18.35 6.41 -3.68
CA LEU A 48 -18.60 5.40 -4.70
C LEU A 48 -17.25 4.89 -5.17
N LEU A 49 -16.92 3.65 -4.81
CA LEU A 49 -15.63 3.00 -5.00
C LEU A 49 -15.81 1.79 -5.92
N LEU A 50 -15.85 2.06 -7.23
CA LEU A 50 -16.07 1.06 -8.27
C LEU A 50 -14.79 0.77 -9.04
N GLY A 51 -13.67 0.67 -8.33
CA GLY A 51 -12.40 0.30 -8.94
C GLY A 51 -12.36 -1.18 -9.32
N GLU A 52 -11.74 -1.51 -10.46
CA GLU A 52 -11.39 -2.89 -10.82
C GLU A 52 -12.59 -3.82 -11.01
N LYS A 53 -13.68 -3.29 -11.54
CA LYS A 53 -14.94 -4.03 -11.74
C LYS A 53 -15.23 -4.35 -13.20
N ASN A 54 -14.23 -4.17 -14.07
CA ASN A 54 -14.33 -4.33 -15.53
C ASN A 54 -15.51 -3.55 -16.13
N LEU A 55 -15.87 -2.42 -15.53
CA LEU A 55 -16.97 -1.58 -15.97
C LEU A 55 -16.57 -0.84 -17.24
N SER A 56 -17.54 -0.58 -18.09
CA SER A 56 -17.36 0.15 -19.35
C SER A 56 -18.66 0.90 -19.70
N GLY A 57 -18.62 1.70 -20.77
CA GLY A 57 -19.76 2.52 -21.19
C GLY A 57 -19.68 3.94 -20.66
N ASN A 58 -20.83 4.57 -20.44
CA ASN A 58 -20.88 5.98 -20.06
C ASN A 58 -21.06 6.12 -18.53
N ILE A 59 -20.36 7.07 -17.92
CA ILE A 59 -20.59 7.44 -16.52
C ILE A 59 -21.64 8.56 -16.51
N ASP A 60 -22.89 8.23 -16.14
CA ASP A 60 -23.96 9.23 -16.02
C ASP A 60 -23.69 10.17 -14.82
N VAL A 61 -23.02 11.29 -15.11
CA VAL A 61 -22.72 12.31 -14.10
C VAL A 61 -23.97 13.02 -13.61
N GLU A 62 -25.04 13.07 -14.40
CA GLU A 62 -26.32 13.65 -13.96
C GLU A 62 -26.97 12.77 -12.89
N ALA A 63 -26.83 11.44 -13.00
CA ALA A 63 -27.21 10.54 -11.92
C ALA A 63 -26.32 10.74 -10.68
N LEU A 64 -25.01 10.87 -10.85
CA LEU A 64 -24.08 11.10 -9.73
C LEU A 64 -24.30 12.44 -9.01
N SER A 65 -24.70 13.50 -9.73
CA SER A 65 -24.92 14.83 -9.18
C SER A 65 -26.07 14.88 -8.15
N GLN A 66 -27.02 13.95 -8.27
CA GLN A 66 -28.13 13.77 -7.31
C GLN A 66 -27.64 13.28 -5.93
N LEU A 67 -26.43 12.73 -5.86
CA LEU A 67 -25.80 12.27 -4.61
C LEU A 67 -25.07 13.43 -3.91
N SER A 68 -25.81 14.39 -3.36
CA SER A 68 -25.27 15.61 -2.71
C SER A 68 -24.27 15.32 -1.57
N GLY A 69 -24.36 14.14 -0.96
CA GLY A 69 -23.46 13.65 0.07
C GLY A 69 -22.09 13.16 -0.41
N LEU A 70 -21.93 12.91 -1.71
CA LEU A 70 -20.77 12.24 -2.28
C LEU A 70 -19.50 13.10 -2.16
N ARG A 71 -18.41 12.48 -1.69
CA ARG A 71 -17.10 13.12 -1.47
C ARG A 71 -15.95 12.33 -2.09
N LYS A 72 -16.12 11.03 -2.34
CA LYS A 72 -15.10 10.19 -2.95
C LYS A 72 -15.70 9.45 -4.14
N LEU A 73 -15.02 9.50 -5.28
CA LEU A 73 -15.43 8.81 -6.48
C LEU A 73 -14.22 8.05 -7.06
N SER A 74 -14.36 6.75 -7.21
CA SER A 74 -13.34 5.89 -7.82
C SER A 74 -13.97 5.06 -8.93
N PHE A 75 -13.41 5.20 -10.12
CA PHE A 75 -13.63 4.32 -11.26
C PHE A 75 -12.30 3.75 -11.78
N ARG A 76 -11.27 3.74 -10.94
CA ARG A 76 -9.91 3.31 -11.28
C ARG A 76 -9.90 1.88 -11.87
N SER A 77 -9.00 1.62 -12.83
CA SER A 77 -8.75 0.27 -13.34
C SER A 77 -10.01 -0.39 -13.91
N ASN A 78 -10.70 0.34 -14.78
CA ASN A 78 -11.85 -0.16 -15.55
C ASN A 78 -11.58 0.03 -17.05
N SER A 79 -12.61 -0.18 -17.86
CA SER A 79 -12.59 -0.04 -19.31
C SER A 79 -13.39 1.18 -19.79
N PHE A 80 -13.45 2.24 -18.98
CA PHE A 80 -14.10 3.49 -19.40
C PHE A 80 -13.24 4.22 -20.43
N SER A 81 -13.87 4.80 -21.44
CA SER A 81 -13.21 5.47 -22.57
C SER A 81 -13.89 6.78 -22.94
N GLY A 82 -13.28 7.57 -23.82
CA GLY A 82 -13.80 8.86 -24.26
C GLY A 82 -13.29 10.03 -23.39
N PRO A 83 -13.84 11.24 -23.57
CA PRO A 83 -13.42 12.41 -22.81
C PRO A 83 -13.73 12.27 -21.32
N ILE A 84 -13.08 13.09 -20.49
CA ILE A 84 -13.40 13.15 -19.06
C ILE A 84 -14.90 13.51 -18.88
N PRO A 85 -15.71 12.67 -18.20
CA PRO A 85 -17.11 12.99 -17.92
C PRO A 85 -17.21 14.19 -16.98
N GLU A 86 -18.25 15.01 -17.07
CA GLU A 86 -18.47 16.32 -16.41
C GLU A 86 -18.53 16.33 -14.84
N PHE A 87 -17.63 15.62 -14.17
CA PHE A 87 -17.41 15.65 -12.72
C PHE A 87 -17.14 17.06 -12.17
N ASN A 88 -16.77 18.02 -13.01
CA ASN A 88 -16.66 19.43 -12.67
C ASN A 88 -17.95 20.05 -12.10
N ARG A 89 -19.11 19.43 -12.36
CA ARG A 89 -20.40 19.80 -11.74
C ARG A 89 -20.48 19.43 -10.25
N MET A 90 -19.59 18.58 -9.77
CA MET A 90 -19.62 18.01 -8.41
C MET A 90 -18.58 18.67 -7.48
N GLY A 91 -18.76 19.96 -7.20
CA GLY A 91 -17.78 20.79 -6.46
C GLY A 91 -17.45 20.34 -5.02
N ALA A 92 -18.27 19.45 -4.44
CA ALA A 92 -18.06 18.90 -3.11
C ALA A 92 -17.13 17.68 -3.08
N LEU A 93 -16.72 17.14 -4.24
CA LEU A 93 -15.79 16.02 -4.30
C LEU A 93 -14.45 16.38 -3.66
N LYS A 94 -13.95 15.46 -2.83
CA LYS A 94 -12.65 15.52 -2.17
C LYS A 94 -11.63 14.58 -2.80
N ALA A 95 -12.08 13.51 -3.43
CA ALA A 95 -11.20 12.57 -4.13
C ALA A 95 -11.86 12.08 -5.42
N LEU A 96 -11.12 12.16 -6.52
CA LEU A 96 -11.51 11.65 -7.83
C LEU A 96 -10.39 10.75 -8.36
N TYR A 97 -10.70 9.46 -8.54
CA TYR A 97 -9.76 8.45 -8.99
C TYR A 97 -10.26 7.81 -10.29
N LEU A 98 -9.59 8.12 -11.40
CA LEU A 98 -9.91 7.65 -12.75
C LEU A 98 -8.72 6.92 -13.41
N SER A 99 -7.65 6.67 -12.65
CA SER A 99 -6.44 6.05 -13.19
C SER A 99 -6.68 4.69 -13.85
N ALA A 100 -5.80 4.30 -14.76
CA ALA A 100 -5.83 3.01 -15.46
C ALA A 100 -7.18 2.75 -16.16
N ASN A 101 -7.62 3.71 -16.98
CA ASN A 101 -8.75 3.56 -17.88
C ASN A 101 -8.29 3.88 -19.31
N GLN A 102 -9.24 4.09 -20.21
CA GLN A 102 -9.00 4.41 -21.61
C GLN A 102 -9.55 5.81 -21.93
N PHE A 103 -9.70 6.68 -20.93
CA PHE A 103 -10.13 8.06 -21.15
C PHE A 103 -9.13 8.79 -22.04
N SER A 104 -9.61 9.66 -22.91
CA SER A 104 -8.82 10.26 -23.98
C SER A 104 -9.27 11.67 -24.32
N GLY A 105 -8.45 12.40 -25.07
CA GLY A 105 -8.76 13.77 -25.49
C GLY A 105 -8.35 14.80 -24.44
N GLU A 106 -8.64 16.06 -24.76
CA GLU A 106 -8.22 17.20 -23.95
C GLU A 106 -9.14 17.42 -22.74
N ILE A 107 -8.54 17.79 -21.61
CA ILE A 107 -9.29 18.29 -20.46
C ILE A 107 -9.37 19.81 -20.60
N PRO A 108 -10.57 20.41 -20.64
CA PRO A 108 -10.71 21.87 -20.76
C PRO A 108 -9.94 22.62 -19.68
N SER A 109 -9.35 23.77 -20.02
CA SER A 109 -8.50 24.54 -19.09
C SER A 109 -9.23 24.97 -17.81
N ASN A 110 -10.54 25.24 -17.90
CA ASN A 110 -11.43 25.64 -16.81
C ASN A 110 -12.13 24.46 -16.10
N TYR A 111 -11.78 23.22 -16.43
CA TYR A 111 -12.51 22.04 -15.97
C TYR A 111 -12.61 21.96 -14.43
N PHE A 112 -11.55 22.29 -13.70
CA PHE A 112 -11.52 22.15 -12.24
C PHE A 112 -11.97 23.39 -11.45
N ASP A 113 -12.48 24.44 -12.12
CA ASP A 113 -12.79 25.73 -11.49
C ASP A 113 -13.74 25.60 -10.29
N LYS A 114 -14.75 24.72 -10.37
CA LYS A 114 -15.75 24.54 -9.32
C LYS A 114 -15.38 23.48 -8.28
N MET A 115 -14.29 22.74 -8.48
CA MET A 115 -13.91 21.57 -7.65
C MET A 115 -13.03 21.94 -6.44
N LYS A 116 -13.34 23.06 -5.76
CA LYS A 116 -12.46 23.62 -4.70
C LYS A 116 -12.24 22.72 -3.48
N SER A 117 -13.09 21.70 -3.28
CA SER A 117 -12.94 20.73 -2.18
C SER A 117 -11.93 19.61 -2.48
N LEU A 118 -11.42 19.53 -3.71
CA LEU A 118 -10.63 18.40 -4.19
C LEU A 118 -9.27 18.35 -3.49
N LYS A 119 -8.96 17.18 -2.94
CA LYS A 119 -7.70 16.86 -2.26
C LYS A 119 -6.85 15.85 -3.01
N LYS A 120 -7.50 14.94 -3.74
CA LYS A 120 -6.81 13.87 -4.49
C LYS A 120 -7.38 13.79 -5.90
N LEU A 121 -6.51 13.92 -6.89
CA LEU A 121 -6.86 13.81 -8.30
C LEU A 121 -5.92 12.82 -8.98
N TRP A 122 -6.44 11.64 -9.33
CA TRP A 122 -5.65 10.61 -9.99
C TRP A 122 -6.23 10.30 -11.37
N LEU A 123 -5.47 10.65 -12.40
CA LEU A 123 -5.81 10.48 -13.82
C LEU A 123 -4.77 9.62 -14.56
N SER A 124 -3.81 9.04 -13.83
CA SER A 124 -2.66 8.34 -14.41
C SER A 124 -3.01 7.08 -15.20
N GLY A 125 -2.21 6.73 -16.21
CA GLY A 125 -2.46 5.54 -17.03
C GLY A 125 -3.75 5.65 -17.85
N ASN A 126 -3.95 6.79 -18.50
CA ASN A 126 -5.03 7.02 -19.45
C ASN A 126 -4.41 7.50 -20.79
N ARG A 127 -5.23 8.05 -21.69
CA ARG A 127 -4.83 8.62 -22.98
C ARG A 127 -5.19 10.11 -23.07
N PHE A 128 -5.22 10.81 -21.94
CA PHE A 128 -5.52 12.25 -21.93
C PHE A 128 -4.42 13.02 -22.68
N SER A 129 -4.84 13.97 -23.50
CA SER A 129 -3.97 14.77 -24.38
C SER A 129 -4.13 16.27 -24.10
N GLY A 130 -3.35 17.10 -24.80
CA GLY A 130 -3.40 18.56 -24.64
C GLY A 130 -2.72 19.04 -23.36
N GLU A 131 -2.91 20.30 -23.01
CA GLU A 131 -2.24 20.91 -21.86
C GLU A 131 -2.82 20.45 -20.51
N ILE A 132 -2.00 20.51 -19.46
CA ILE A 132 -2.48 20.37 -18.08
C ILE A 132 -3.40 21.57 -17.77
N PRO A 133 -4.67 21.36 -17.38
CA PRO A 133 -5.61 22.46 -17.15
C PRO A 133 -5.12 23.47 -16.11
N SER A 134 -5.12 24.76 -16.46
CA SER A 134 -4.69 25.85 -15.57
C SER A 134 -5.57 25.96 -14.32
N SER A 135 -6.85 25.56 -14.38
CA SER A 135 -7.76 25.48 -13.23
C SER A 135 -7.24 24.60 -12.08
N ILE A 136 -6.32 23.66 -12.33
CA ILE A 136 -5.67 22.87 -11.27
C ILE A 136 -4.94 23.79 -10.28
N MET A 137 -4.38 24.91 -10.73
CA MET A 137 -3.68 25.91 -9.90
C MET A 137 -4.58 26.48 -8.79
N GLN A 138 -5.90 26.46 -8.97
CA GLN A 138 -6.87 27.02 -8.02
C GLN A 138 -7.37 25.98 -6.98
N LEU A 139 -6.82 24.76 -6.99
CA LEU A 139 -7.20 23.70 -6.06
C LEU A 139 -6.38 23.77 -4.76
N HIS A 140 -6.63 24.78 -3.92
CA HIS A 140 -5.82 25.08 -2.73
C HIS A 140 -5.76 24.00 -1.65
N HIS A 141 -6.59 22.95 -1.73
CA HIS A 141 -6.58 21.81 -0.81
C HIS A 141 -5.98 20.54 -1.42
N LEU A 142 -5.42 20.62 -2.63
CA LEU A 142 -4.86 19.48 -3.34
C LEU A 142 -3.62 18.96 -2.59
N ILE A 143 -3.62 17.66 -2.30
CA ILE A 143 -2.57 16.92 -1.60
C ILE A 143 -1.85 15.99 -2.58
N GLU A 144 -2.60 15.37 -3.49
CA GLU A 144 -2.08 14.38 -4.45
C GLU A 144 -2.56 14.70 -5.87
N LEU A 145 -1.61 14.80 -6.80
CA LEU A 145 -1.86 14.97 -8.23
C LEU A 145 -1.08 13.91 -9.02
N HIS A 146 -1.81 12.98 -9.65
CA HIS A 146 -1.25 11.90 -10.44
C HIS A 146 -1.72 12.01 -11.89
N LEU A 147 -0.81 12.41 -12.78
CA LEU A 147 -1.05 12.57 -14.22
C LEU A 147 -0.10 11.70 -15.06
N GLU A 148 0.72 10.86 -14.43
CA GLU A 148 1.73 10.04 -15.08
C GLU A 148 1.13 9.04 -16.08
N ASN A 149 1.91 8.68 -17.11
CA ASN A 149 1.49 7.74 -18.16
C ASN A 149 0.22 8.23 -18.89
N ASN A 150 0.30 9.42 -19.48
CA ASN A 150 -0.71 10.02 -20.35
C ASN A 150 -0.02 10.65 -21.58
N GLN A 151 -0.73 11.49 -22.32
CA GLN A 151 -0.22 12.21 -23.50
C GLN A 151 -0.29 13.73 -23.28
N PHE A 152 -0.24 14.21 -22.02
CA PHE A 152 -0.29 15.64 -21.71
C PHE A 152 0.91 16.36 -22.33
N SER A 153 0.68 17.52 -22.94
CA SER A 153 1.68 18.32 -23.64
C SER A 153 1.75 19.75 -23.09
N GLY A 154 2.64 20.56 -23.65
CA GLY A 154 2.81 21.95 -23.23
C GLY A 154 3.58 22.11 -21.90
N PRO A 155 3.63 23.34 -21.36
CA PRO A 155 4.35 23.64 -20.13
C PRO A 155 3.63 23.11 -18.88
N ILE A 156 4.41 22.82 -17.83
CA ILE A 156 3.84 22.53 -16.52
C ILE A 156 3.33 23.85 -15.91
N PRO A 157 2.04 23.97 -15.54
CA PRO A 157 1.54 25.18 -14.90
C PRO A 157 2.23 25.40 -13.54
N SER A 158 2.31 26.66 -13.09
CA SER A 158 2.90 26.99 -11.79
C SER A 158 2.00 26.55 -10.64
N LEU A 159 2.18 25.32 -10.18
CA LEU A 159 1.42 24.73 -9.07
C LEU A 159 1.98 25.26 -7.72
N ASN A 160 1.28 26.23 -7.13
CA ASN A 160 1.71 26.93 -5.91
C ASN A 160 0.97 26.45 -4.64
N GLN A 161 0.30 25.31 -4.69
CA GLN A 161 -0.47 24.76 -3.58
C GLN A 161 0.48 24.22 -2.50
N SER A 162 0.57 24.90 -1.36
CA SER A 162 1.45 24.48 -0.25
C SER A 162 1.12 23.08 0.28
N THR A 163 -0.15 22.67 0.21
CA THR A 163 -0.66 21.36 0.66
C THR A 163 -0.27 20.19 -0.22
N LEU A 164 0.23 20.43 -1.45
CA LEU A 164 0.57 19.37 -2.39
C LEU A 164 1.80 18.60 -1.89
N GLN A 165 1.60 17.32 -1.57
CA GLN A 165 2.62 16.43 -1.02
C GLN A 165 3.10 15.42 -2.05
N ALA A 166 2.23 14.98 -2.97
CA ALA A 166 2.58 14.07 -4.05
C ALA A 166 2.22 14.68 -5.41
N LEU A 167 3.21 14.73 -6.30
CA LEU A 167 3.07 15.20 -7.68
C LEU A 167 3.74 14.19 -8.61
N HIS A 168 3.00 13.70 -9.60
CA HIS A 168 3.48 12.74 -10.58
C HIS A 168 3.06 13.16 -11.99
N LEU A 169 4.05 13.48 -12.82
CA LEU A 169 3.88 13.97 -14.20
C LEU A 169 4.69 13.13 -15.20
N SER A 170 5.31 12.03 -14.76
CA SER A 170 6.24 11.25 -15.56
C SER A 170 5.56 10.58 -16.75
N ASN A 171 6.32 10.30 -17.81
CA ASN A 171 5.86 9.62 -19.02
C ASN A 171 4.65 10.33 -19.66
N ASN A 172 4.89 11.57 -20.09
CA ASN A 172 3.96 12.41 -20.84
C ASN A 172 4.75 13.13 -21.96
N ASN A 173 4.12 14.08 -22.65
CA ASN A 173 4.68 14.89 -23.73
C ASN A 173 4.95 16.35 -23.27
N LEU A 174 5.20 16.55 -21.97
CA LEU A 174 5.38 17.89 -21.38
C LEU A 174 6.68 18.54 -21.84
N LYS A 175 6.66 19.87 -21.93
CA LYS A 175 7.72 20.67 -22.55
C LYS A 175 8.13 21.86 -21.69
N GLY A 176 9.34 22.36 -21.91
CA GLY A 176 9.81 23.60 -21.28
C GLY A 176 10.40 23.42 -19.88
N GLN A 177 10.65 24.54 -19.21
CA GLN A 177 11.32 24.55 -17.91
C GLN A 177 10.39 24.06 -16.80
N ILE A 178 10.88 23.18 -15.92
CA ILE A 178 10.18 22.81 -14.68
C ILE A 178 10.07 24.06 -13.78
N PRO A 179 8.86 24.51 -13.42
CA PRO A 179 8.67 25.66 -12.54
C PRO A 179 9.41 25.49 -11.21
N GLY A 180 10.09 26.54 -10.74
CA GLY A 180 10.87 26.50 -9.49
C GLY A 180 10.03 26.16 -8.24
N THR A 181 8.73 26.43 -8.27
CA THR A 181 7.79 26.06 -7.20
C THR A 181 7.60 24.56 -7.04
N LEU A 182 8.00 23.77 -8.05
CA LEU A 182 7.98 22.32 -8.04
C LEU A 182 9.33 21.69 -7.67
N SER A 183 10.34 22.50 -7.32
CA SER A 183 11.67 22.02 -6.92
C SER A 183 11.67 21.15 -5.65
N ARG A 184 10.62 21.18 -4.82
CA ARG A 184 10.51 20.27 -3.68
C ARG A 184 10.17 18.82 -4.06
N PHE A 185 9.72 18.58 -5.29
CA PHE A 185 9.37 17.24 -5.76
C PHE A 185 10.56 16.53 -6.41
N ASN A 186 10.54 15.19 -6.38
CA ASN A 186 11.63 14.35 -6.87
C ASN A 186 11.77 14.46 -8.41
N ALA A 187 12.98 14.31 -8.94
CA ALA A 187 13.24 14.23 -10.38
C ALA A 187 12.42 13.12 -11.07
N SER A 188 12.16 12.01 -10.36
CA SER A 188 11.33 10.90 -10.86
C SER A 188 9.93 11.34 -11.28
N SER A 189 9.35 12.36 -10.62
CA SER A 189 8.04 12.93 -10.94
C SER A 189 7.97 13.53 -12.34
N PHE A 190 9.10 13.87 -12.96
CA PHE A 190 9.16 14.53 -14.28
C PHE A 190 9.77 13.64 -15.38
N LYS A 191 10.31 12.46 -15.01
CA LYS A 191 11.01 11.55 -15.92
C LYS A 191 10.13 11.13 -17.10
N GLY A 192 10.72 10.84 -18.25
CA GLY A 192 9.99 10.36 -19.43
C GLY A 192 9.26 11.44 -20.22
N ASN A 193 9.49 12.72 -19.92
CA ASN A 193 9.09 13.86 -20.74
C ASN A 193 10.34 14.41 -21.45
N SER A 194 10.51 14.07 -22.74
CA SER A 194 11.75 14.33 -23.47
C SER A 194 12.06 15.82 -23.65
N GLU A 195 11.05 16.68 -23.65
CA GLU A 195 11.16 18.12 -23.91
C GLU A 195 11.14 18.99 -22.63
N LEU A 196 11.03 18.40 -21.45
CA LEU A 196 11.25 19.12 -20.20
C LEU A 196 12.75 19.45 -20.02
N CYS A 197 13.04 20.54 -19.30
CA CYS A 197 14.38 20.97 -18.95
C CYS A 197 14.39 21.65 -17.56
N GLY A 198 15.57 21.85 -16.99
CA GLY A 198 15.79 22.48 -15.68
C GLY A 198 16.68 21.64 -14.76
N GLU A 199 17.08 22.24 -13.63
CA GLU A 199 18.04 21.68 -12.66
C GLU A 199 17.67 20.26 -12.20
N LYS A 200 16.38 19.98 -12.03
CA LYS A 200 15.88 18.68 -11.57
C LYS A 200 16.12 17.52 -12.53
N LEU A 201 16.25 17.80 -13.82
CA LEU A 201 16.56 16.79 -14.84
C LEU A 201 18.02 16.85 -15.27
N SER A 202 18.83 17.69 -14.61
CA SER A 202 20.21 17.99 -15.02
C SER A 202 20.33 18.32 -16.51
N LYS A 203 19.28 18.94 -17.08
CA LYS A 203 19.15 19.23 -18.50
C LYS A 203 19.04 20.74 -18.70
N PRO A 204 19.99 21.39 -19.39
CA PRO A 204 19.94 22.83 -19.60
C PRO A 204 18.71 23.20 -20.44
N CYS A 205 18.05 24.30 -20.08
CA CYS A 205 17.01 24.89 -20.90
C CYS A 205 17.68 25.76 -21.96
N ASN A 206 17.78 25.27 -23.20
CA ASN A 206 18.24 26.10 -24.30
C ASN A 206 17.18 27.18 -24.54
N GLN A 207 17.50 28.43 -24.20
CA GLN A 207 16.69 29.55 -24.69
C GLN A 207 16.82 29.56 -26.21
N ALA A 208 15.70 29.46 -26.91
CA ALA A 208 15.66 29.71 -28.34
C ALA A 208 16.15 31.15 -28.56
N THR A 209 17.40 31.29 -29.01
CA THR A 209 17.91 32.53 -29.57
C THR A 209 17.11 32.79 -30.83
N ASN A 210 16.23 33.79 -30.75
CA ASN A 210 15.69 34.49 -31.91
C ASN A 210 16.85 35.07 -32.72
N ASN A 211 17.41 34.29 -33.63
CA ASN A 211 18.17 34.82 -34.75
C ASN A 211 17.30 34.68 -35.99
N SER A 212 16.52 35.73 -36.21
CA SER A 212 16.13 36.18 -37.53
C SER A 212 17.39 36.33 -38.39
N SER A 213 17.63 35.35 -39.25
CA SER A 213 18.51 35.50 -40.41
C SER A 213 17.80 34.91 -41.62
N SER A 214 17.06 35.79 -42.28
CA SER A 214 16.98 35.94 -43.73
C SER A 214 17.77 34.93 -44.57
N SER A 215 17.06 34.13 -45.37
CA SER A 215 17.50 33.79 -46.73
C SER A 215 16.34 33.25 -47.56
N ASN A 216 15.76 34.18 -48.34
CA ASN A 216 15.29 34.07 -49.73
C ASN A 216 14.76 32.74 -50.27
N ASN A 217 13.49 32.82 -50.71
CA ASN A 217 12.93 32.01 -51.76
C ASN A 217 13.79 32.04 -53.04
N ARG A 218 14.01 30.86 -53.64
CA ARG A 218 13.92 30.72 -55.10
C ARG A 218 13.52 29.31 -55.49
N ALA A 219 12.39 29.23 -56.20
CA ALA A 219 11.94 28.05 -56.91
C ALA A 219 12.96 27.62 -57.98
N SER A 220 13.07 26.32 -58.20
CA SER A 220 13.46 25.79 -59.50
C SER A 220 12.80 24.46 -59.78
N ILE A 221 12.36 24.36 -61.03
CA ILE A 221 11.68 23.27 -61.72
C ILE A 221 12.69 22.17 -62.04
N GLY A 222 12.25 20.91 -61.95
CA GLY A 222 13.00 19.74 -62.41
C GLY A 222 12.09 18.54 -62.66
N THR A 223 11.94 18.20 -63.93
CA THR A 223 11.03 17.22 -64.54
C THR A 223 11.54 15.78 -64.55
N HIS A 224 10.60 14.82 -64.52
CA HIS A 224 10.59 13.49 -65.19
C HIS A 224 11.72 12.46 -64.92
N ARG A 225 11.36 11.22 -64.51
CA ARG A 225 11.07 10.07 -65.40
C ARG A 225 10.62 8.82 -64.62
N ASN A 226 9.89 7.99 -65.35
CA ASN A 226 9.06 6.82 -65.00
C ASN A 226 9.80 5.52 -64.62
N SER A 227 8.97 4.52 -64.26
CA SER A 227 9.14 3.04 -64.29
C SER A 227 9.83 2.46 -63.05
N ASP A 228 9.38 1.38 -62.40
CA ASP A 228 8.48 0.29 -62.78
C ASP A 228 7.83 -0.38 -61.56
N SER A 229 6.74 -1.10 -61.85
CA SER A 229 6.00 -2.00 -60.95
C SER A 229 6.76 -3.28 -60.58
N HIS A 230 6.81 -3.65 -59.29
CA HIS A 230 6.53 -5.01 -58.76
C HIS A 230 6.87 -5.13 -57.26
N SER A 231 5.87 -5.44 -56.41
CA SER A 231 5.99 -6.41 -55.29
C SER A 231 4.73 -6.44 -54.42
N GLN A 232 3.64 -7.01 -54.95
CA GLN A 232 2.58 -7.56 -54.10
C GLN A 232 2.97 -8.97 -53.66
N SER A 233 3.69 -9.09 -52.54
CA SER A 233 3.78 -10.34 -51.76
C SER A 233 4.46 -10.19 -50.40
N ILE A 234 5.15 -9.07 -50.12
CA ILE A 234 5.91 -8.89 -48.86
C ILE A 234 5.09 -8.20 -47.76
N SER A 235 4.09 -7.37 -48.09
CA SER A 235 3.31 -6.63 -47.06
C SER A 235 2.34 -7.50 -46.25
N MET A 236 1.85 -8.61 -46.81
CA MET A 236 0.94 -9.54 -46.13
C MET A 236 1.62 -10.31 -44.99
N TRP A 237 2.87 -10.74 -45.17
CA TRP A 237 3.60 -11.49 -44.14
C TRP A 237 4.02 -10.61 -42.95
N ILE A 238 4.32 -9.33 -43.20
CA ILE A 238 4.62 -8.35 -42.14
C ILE A 238 3.36 -8.04 -41.32
N MET A 239 2.20 -7.94 -41.97
CA MET A 239 0.89 -7.76 -41.32
C MET A 239 0.49 -8.99 -40.48
N ILE A 240 0.72 -10.20 -40.98
CA ILE A 240 0.40 -11.42 -40.23
C ILE A 240 1.34 -11.58 -39.03
N SER A 241 2.64 -11.29 -39.18
CA SER A 241 3.60 -11.34 -38.08
C SER A 241 3.29 -10.32 -36.98
N SER A 242 2.84 -9.11 -37.34
CA SER A 242 2.48 -8.08 -36.36
C SER A 242 1.18 -8.42 -35.63
N ILE A 243 0.21 -9.04 -36.32
CA ILE A 243 -1.03 -9.54 -35.70
C ILE A 243 -0.73 -10.69 -34.72
N VAL A 244 0.15 -11.63 -35.09
CA VAL A 244 0.54 -12.74 -34.20
C VAL A 244 1.26 -12.22 -32.96
N LEU A 245 2.17 -11.25 -33.10
CA LEU A 245 2.82 -10.60 -31.95
C LEU A 245 1.83 -9.84 -31.06
N LEU A 246 0.84 -9.17 -31.66
CA LEU A 246 -0.22 -8.49 -30.92
C LEU A 246 -1.08 -9.48 -30.14
N VAL A 247 -1.42 -10.63 -30.73
CA VAL A 247 -2.19 -11.69 -30.07
C VAL A 247 -1.39 -12.31 -28.93
N ILE A 248 -0.09 -12.57 -29.11
CA ILE A 248 0.78 -13.06 -28.03
C ILE A 248 0.88 -12.04 -26.90
N MET A 249 1.00 -10.75 -27.21
CA MET A 249 0.96 -9.66 -26.23
C MET A 249 -0.38 -9.62 -25.48
N ILE A 250 -1.51 -9.76 -26.17
CA ILE A 250 -2.84 -9.78 -25.55
C ILE A 250 -2.99 -11.00 -24.64
N ILE A 251 -2.51 -12.17 -25.06
CA ILE A 251 -2.54 -13.40 -24.26
C ILE A 251 -1.63 -13.24 -23.03
N ALA A 252 -0.44 -12.67 -23.18
CA ALA A 252 0.45 -12.38 -22.05
C ALA A 252 -0.18 -11.38 -21.07
N ILE A 253 -0.79 -10.30 -21.57
CA ILE A 253 -1.55 -9.33 -20.77
C ILE A 253 -2.73 -10.02 -20.08
N PHE A 254 -3.43 -10.91 -20.75
CA PHE A 254 -4.54 -11.67 -20.18
C PHE A 254 -4.08 -12.58 -19.04
N PHE A 255 -2.97 -13.30 -19.21
CA PHE A 255 -2.40 -14.11 -18.13
C PHE A 255 -1.85 -13.27 -16.98
N ILE A 256 -1.22 -12.12 -17.27
CA ILE A 256 -0.77 -11.15 -16.27
C ILE A 256 -1.99 -10.59 -15.51
N CYS A 257 -3.09 -10.26 -16.20
CA CYS A 257 -4.32 -9.78 -15.60
C CYS A 257 -5.01 -10.85 -14.75
N GLN A 258 -5.11 -12.10 -15.22
CA GLN A 258 -5.67 -13.21 -14.43
C GLN A 258 -4.83 -13.50 -13.18
N TYR A 259 -3.50 -13.42 -13.32
CA TYR A 259 -2.56 -13.56 -12.22
C TYR A 259 -2.68 -12.40 -11.21
N GLN A 260 -2.82 -11.17 -11.69
CA GLN A 260 -3.07 -10.00 -10.84
C GLN A 260 -4.45 -10.07 -10.16
N GLN A 261 -5.48 -10.58 -10.84
CA GLN A 261 -6.83 -10.73 -10.32
C GLN A 261 -6.91 -11.79 -9.20
N SER A 262 -6.23 -12.92 -9.38
CA SER A 262 -6.09 -13.96 -8.34
C SER A 262 -5.28 -13.50 -7.12
N ARG A 263 -4.35 -12.54 -7.30
CA ARG A 263 -3.61 -11.90 -6.20
C ARG A 263 -4.45 -10.91 -5.39
N ARG A 264 -5.40 -10.20 -6.00
CA ARG A 264 -6.20 -9.16 -5.33
C ARG A 264 -7.33 -9.72 -4.46
N ALA A 265 -7.94 -10.83 -4.88
CA ALA A 265 -8.94 -11.54 -4.06
C ALA A 265 -8.38 -12.03 -2.71
N ALA A 266 -7.09 -12.36 -2.65
CA ALA A 266 -6.40 -12.71 -1.41
C ALA A 266 -6.22 -11.52 -0.46
N ILE A 267 -5.93 -10.34 -0.99
CA ILE A 267 -5.67 -9.12 -0.21
C ILE A 267 -6.99 -8.56 0.35
N GLU A 268 -8.08 -8.59 -0.43
CA GLU A 268 -9.41 -8.16 0.02
C GLU A 268 -10.01 -9.06 1.13
N SER A 269 -9.57 -10.31 1.25
CA SER A 269 -10.01 -11.22 2.32
C SER A 269 -9.62 -10.77 3.74
N PHE A 270 -8.64 -9.86 3.86
CA PHE A 270 -8.21 -9.27 5.13
C PHE A 270 -9.06 -8.07 5.57
N ASP A 271 -10.03 -7.62 4.76
CA ASP A 271 -10.71 -6.32 4.97
C ASP A 271 -12.25 -6.36 5.08
N GLU A 272 -12.90 -7.53 5.23
CA GLU A 272 -14.38 -7.57 5.37
C GLU A 272 -14.90 -7.79 6.82
N PRO A 273 -15.85 -6.96 7.32
CA PRO A 273 -16.55 -7.19 8.59
C PRO A 273 -17.99 -7.72 8.40
N SER A 274 -18.37 -8.73 9.20
CA SER A 274 -19.76 -9.17 9.43
C SER A 274 -20.28 -8.78 10.83
N LEU A 275 -21.62 -8.76 10.97
CA LEU A 275 -22.38 -7.82 11.79
C LEU A 275 -22.90 -8.34 13.16
N GLY A 276 -22.99 -7.43 14.14
CA GLY A 276 -24.20 -7.24 14.99
C GLY A 276 -24.36 -8.02 16.31
N ARG A 277 -24.44 -7.29 17.44
CA ARG A 277 -25.47 -7.56 18.47
C ARG A 277 -25.74 -6.35 19.36
N ARG A 278 -27.04 -6.09 19.53
CA ARG A 278 -27.67 -5.10 20.40
C ARG A 278 -27.28 -5.38 21.86
N ILE A 279 -26.80 -4.38 22.59
CA ILE A 279 -26.98 -4.32 24.05
C ILE A 279 -28.25 -3.49 24.24
N SER A 280 -29.29 -4.18 24.68
CA SER A 280 -30.54 -3.57 25.11
C SER A 280 -30.26 -2.61 26.26
N SER A 281 -30.74 -1.39 26.12
CA SER A 281 -30.87 -0.42 27.20
C SER A 281 -31.97 -0.88 28.13
N ASP A 282 -31.64 -1.25 29.36
CA ASP A 282 -32.58 -1.06 30.46
C ASP A 282 -31.84 -0.92 31.80
N SER A 283 -31.86 0.32 32.31
CA SER A 283 -32.06 0.67 33.72
C SER A 283 -31.71 2.14 33.90
N LYS A 284 -32.75 2.96 33.93
CA LYS A 284 -32.73 4.30 34.51
C LYS A 284 -32.27 4.18 35.96
N LYS A 285 -31.20 4.87 36.33
CA LYS A 285 -31.07 5.48 37.66
C LYS A 285 -30.32 6.80 37.52
N SER A 286 -31.09 7.86 37.75
CA SER A 286 -30.68 9.25 37.93
C SER A 286 -29.56 9.37 38.96
N PHE A 287 -28.50 10.10 38.64
CA PHE A 287 -27.70 10.78 39.65
C PHE A 287 -27.36 12.17 39.14
N GLU A 288 -27.85 13.16 39.89
CA GLU A 288 -27.74 14.58 39.60
C GLU A 288 -26.30 15.08 39.69
N LEU A 289 -25.98 16.01 38.79
CA LEU A 289 -24.77 16.82 38.83
C LEU A 289 -24.84 17.83 39.98
N SER A 290 -24.07 17.59 41.04
CA SER A 290 -23.68 18.65 41.96
C SER A 290 -22.32 19.22 41.55
N ARG A 291 -22.35 20.47 41.08
CA ARG A 291 -21.20 21.35 40.91
C ARG A 291 -20.45 21.50 42.24
N ARG A 292 -19.15 21.25 42.23
CA ARG A 292 -18.16 22.00 43.03
C ARG A 292 -16.78 21.85 42.39
N GLY A 293 -16.21 22.98 42.01
CA GLY A 293 -14.80 23.07 41.61
C GLY A 293 -13.90 23.08 42.85
N SER A 294 -12.68 22.57 42.69
CA SER A 294 -11.44 23.27 43.04
C SER A 294 -10.22 22.36 42.89
N SER A 295 -9.17 22.95 42.32
CA SER A 295 -7.73 22.81 42.60
C SER A 295 -7.01 21.47 42.46
N ILE A 296 -6.01 21.51 41.58
CA ILE A 296 -4.79 20.72 41.50
C ILE A 296 -4.09 20.58 42.87
N ARG A 297 -3.64 19.36 43.21
CA ARG A 297 -2.33 19.09 43.85
C ARG A 297 -1.94 17.60 43.77
N ARG A 298 -0.67 17.37 43.42
CA ARG A 298 0.06 16.08 43.36
C ARG A 298 0.10 15.38 44.72
N GLY A 299 0.06 14.04 44.70
CA GLY A 299 0.36 13.16 45.84
C GLY A 299 0.25 11.69 45.44
N SER A 300 1.28 10.90 45.75
CA SER A 300 1.50 9.54 45.25
C SER A 300 0.70 8.46 46.00
N ILE A 301 0.44 7.34 45.31
CA ILE A 301 0.16 5.97 45.80
C ILE A 301 -1.18 5.77 46.53
N MET A 302 -2.13 5.13 45.82
CA MET A 302 -2.82 3.88 46.19
C MET A 302 -4.28 3.89 45.69
N GLY A 303 -4.62 2.93 44.84
CA GLY A 303 -5.99 2.68 44.38
C GLY A 303 -6.12 2.64 42.86
N LYS A 304 -5.46 1.68 42.19
CA LYS A 304 -5.76 1.35 40.79
C LYS A 304 -7.23 0.93 40.72
N ARG A 305 -8.10 1.85 40.24
CA ARG A 305 -9.49 1.52 39.94
C ARG A 305 -9.51 0.41 38.91
N VAL A 306 -10.27 -0.65 39.19
CA VAL A 306 -10.57 -1.71 38.23
C VAL A 306 -11.25 -1.05 37.04
N GLY A 307 -10.55 -0.96 35.91
CA GLY A 307 -11.06 -0.32 34.70
C GLY A 307 -10.20 0.80 34.12
N ASP A 308 -9.08 1.16 34.75
CA ASP A 308 -8.18 2.18 34.18
C ASP A 308 -7.19 1.60 33.16
N LEU A 309 -6.66 2.45 32.29
CA LEU A 309 -5.56 2.12 31.39
C LEU A 309 -4.27 1.96 32.22
N THR A 310 -3.49 0.91 31.98
CA THR A 310 -2.18 0.72 32.62
C THR A 310 -1.08 1.09 31.64
N MET A 311 -0.35 2.16 31.95
CA MET A 311 0.89 2.53 31.28
C MET A 311 1.98 1.51 31.60
N VAL A 312 2.73 1.11 30.59
CA VAL A 312 3.92 0.24 30.71
C VAL A 312 5.16 0.85 30.07
N ASN A 313 4.99 1.89 29.25
CA ASN A 313 6.04 2.73 28.71
C ASN A 313 5.52 4.18 28.60
N ASP A 314 6.28 5.12 29.17
CA ASP A 314 6.02 6.56 29.25
C ASP A 314 6.84 7.40 28.26
N ASP A 315 7.58 6.78 27.32
CA ASP A 315 8.43 7.45 26.31
C ASP A 315 7.66 8.48 25.46
N LYS A 316 6.32 8.35 25.34
CA LYS A 316 5.44 9.26 24.60
C LYS A 316 4.53 10.10 25.50
N GLY A 317 4.79 10.11 26.80
CA GLY A 317 3.96 10.77 27.81
C GLY A 317 2.85 9.89 28.36
N GLU A 318 2.31 10.30 29.51
CA GLU A 318 1.23 9.60 30.20
C GLU A 318 -0.16 10.04 29.71
N PHE A 319 -1.08 9.09 29.56
CA PHE A 319 -2.48 9.35 29.24
C PHE A 319 -3.40 8.29 29.86
N GLY A 320 -4.64 8.68 30.16
CA GLY A 320 -5.62 7.79 30.78
C GLY A 320 -6.59 7.16 29.79
N LEU A 321 -7.38 6.18 30.26
CA LEU A 321 -8.46 5.60 29.44
C LEU A 321 -9.46 6.68 29.00
N ALA A 322 -9.74 7.66 29.85
CA ALA A 322 -10.67 8.74 29.55
C ALA A 322 -10.21 9.60 28.35
N ASP A 323 -8.90 9.82 28.19
CA ASP A 323 -8.34 10.58 27.07
C ASP A 323 -8.44 9.75 25.78
N LEU A 324 -8.15 8.46 25.88
CA LEU A 324 -8.28 7.52 24.76
C LEU A 324 -9.74 7.40 24.27
N MET A 325 -10.71 7.37 25.19
CA MET A 325 -12.13 7.25 24.85
C MET A 325 -12.72 8.55 24.25
N LYS A 326 -12.09 9.71 24.48
CA LYS A 326 -12.46 10.99 23.86
C LYS A 326 -11.76 11.21 22.51
N ALA A 327 -10.71 10.44 22.21
CA ALA A 327 -9.94 10.57 21.00
C ALA A 327 -10.80 10.33 19.75
N THR A 328 -10.45 11.02 18.66
CA THR A 328 -11.04 10.69 17.36
C THR A 328 -10.39 9.41 16.85
N ALA A 329 -11.21 8.41 16.51
CA ALA A 329 -10.73 7.10 16.13
C ALA A 329 -11.13 6.73 14.68
N GLU A 330 -10.15 6.24 13.93
CA GLU A 330 -10.31 5.66 12.59
C GLU A 330 -9.93 4.18 12.65
N MET A 331 -10.74 3.29 12.06
CA MET A 331 -10.39 1.86 11.98
C MET A 331 -9.31 1.68 10.92
N LEU A 332 -8.18 1.10 11.29
CA LEU A 332 -7.05 0.82 10.40
C LEU A 332 -7.21 -0.54 9.69
N GLY A 333 -7.81 -1.51 10.37
CA GLY A 333 -8.01 -2.85 9.83
C GLY A 333 -8.60 -3.80 10.86
N ASN A 334 -9.10 -4.94 10.39
CA ASN A 334 -9.65 -6.00 11.22
C ASN A 334 -9.06 -7.35 10.79
N GLY A 335 -8.49 -8.09 11.73
CA GLY A 335 -7.89 -9.39 11.43
C GLY A 335 -8.31 -10.48 12.42
N PRO A 336 -7.76 -11.69 12.27
CA PRO A 336 -8.03 -12.80 13.18
C PRO A 336 -7.73 -12.51 14.66
N LEU A 337 -6.75 -11.63 14.92
CA LEU A 337 -6.40 -11.18 16.28
C LEU A 337 -7.29 -10.04 16.80
N GLY A 338 -8.26 -9.54 16.02
CA GLY A 338 -9.13 -8.42 16.37
C GLY A 338 -8.88 -7.16 15.53
N SER A 339 -9.34 -6.02 16.03
CA SER A 339 -9.41 -4.77 15.26
C SER A 339 -8.36 -3.76 15.71
N SER A 340 -7.78 -3.04 14.76
CA SER A 340 -6.81 -1.96 15.01
C SER A 340 -7.42 -0.60 14.68
N TYR A 341 -7.16 0.39 15.53
CA TYR A 341 -7.68 1.75 15.40
C TYR A 341 -6.55 2.77 15.53
N LYS A 342 -6.58 3.81 14.71
CA LYS A 342 -5.78 5.03 14.88
C LYS A 342 -6.59 5.99 15.73
N ALA A 343 -6.05 6.40 16.87
CA ALA A 343 -6.67 7.35 17.77
C ALA A 343 -5.80 8.61 17.88
N MET A 344 -6.40 9.78 17.63
CA MET A 344 -5.74 11.08 17.81
C MET A 344 -6.28 11.74 19.08
N MET A 345 -5.41 11.89 20.07
CA MET A 345 -5.72 12.51 21.36
C MET A 345 -5.67 14.05 21.27
N ALA A 346 -6.27 14.72 22.26
CA ALA A 346 -6.37 16.19 22.28
C ALA A 346 -5.00 16.90 22.43
N ASN A 347 -3.99 16.19 22.93
CA ASN A 347 -2.60 16.64 23.01
C ASN A 347 -1.80 16.35 21.74
N GLU A 348 -2.47 16.08 20.61
CA GLU A 348 -1.90 15.76 19.29
C GLU A 348 -1.12 14.43 19.21
N LEU A 349 -0.97 13.71 20.33
CA LEU A 349 -0.40 12.37 20.32
C LEU A 349 -1.33 11.41 19.57
N THR A 350 -0.78 10.76 18.54
CA THR A 350 -1.48 9.77 17.73
C THR A 350 -1.00 8.37 18.10
N VAL A 351 -1.94 7.51 18.48
CA VAL A 351 -1.67 6.14 18.93
C VAL A 351 -2.42 5.12 18.08
N MET A 352 -1.89 3.90 18.03
CA MET A 352 -2.58 2.73 17.49
C MET A 352 -3.13 1.88 18.65
N VAL A 353 -4.42 1.59 18.61
CA VAL A 353 -5.12 0.76 19.61
C VAL A 353 -5.53 -0.55 18.96
N LYS A 354 -4.99 -1.68 19.44
CA LYS A 354 -5.39 -3.02 19.03
C LYS A 354 -6.35 -3.60 20.06
N ARG A 355 -7.57 -3.90 19.63
CA ARG A 355 -8.65 -4.46 20.44
C ARG A 355 -8.79 -5.95 20.18
N ILE A 356 -8.65 -6.76 21.23
CA ILE A 356 -8.63 -8.23 21.16
C ILE A 356 -9.64 -8.80 22.16
N LYS A 357 -10.59 -9.64 21.71
CA LYS A 357 -11.65 -10.16 22.60
C LYS A 357 -11.27 -11.44 23.34
N GLU A 358 -10.45 -12.30 22.74
CA GLU A 358 -10.25 -13.69 23.18
C GLU A 358 -8.82 -13.96 23.69
N MET A 359 -8.38 -13.17 24.66
CA MET A 359 -7.11 -13.33 25.40
C MET A 359 -7.38 -13.59 26.89
N ASN A 360 -7.87 -14.79 27.18
CA ASN A 360 -8.32 -15.20 28.52
C ASN A 360 -7.66 -16.50 28.99
N LYS A 361 -6.55 -16.93 28.36
CA LYS A 361 -5.80 -18.13 28.80
C LYS A 361 -5.28 -18.00 30.22
N ILE A 362 -4.87 -16.80 30.60
CA ILE A 362 -4.35 -16.48 31.93
C ILE A 362 -5.21 -15.42 32.64
N GLY A 363 -5.24 -15.50 33.97
CA GLY A 363 -5.91 -14.51 34.82
C GLY A 363 -5.24 -13.14 34.75
N LYS A 364 -5.90 -12.13 35.32
CA LYS A 364 -5.45 -10.73 35.28
C LYS A 364 -4.00 -10.53 35.75
N ASP A 365 -3.60 -11.15 36.86
CA ASP A 365 -2.26 -10.94 37.41
C ASP A 365 -1.17 -11.53 36.52
N GLY A 366 -1.43 -12.71 35.92
CA GLY A 366 -0.55 -13.30 34.92
C GLY A 366 -0.47 -12.44 33.65
N PHE A 367 -1.62 -11.96 33.16
CA PHE A 367 -1.69 -11.04 32.03
C PHE A 367 -0.90 -9.76 32.29
N ASP A 368 -1.09 -9.15 33.46
CA ASP A 368 -0.38 -7.94 33.87
C ASP A 368 1.15 -8.18 33.91
N ALA A 369 1.60 -9.33 34.41
CA ALA A 369 3.02 -9.68 34.46
C ALA A 369 3.61 -9.85 33.04
N GLU A 370 2.93 -10.59 32.16
CA GLU A 370 3.38 -10.83 30.79
C GLU A 370 3.39 -9.54 29.96
N VAL A 371 2.33 -8.75 30.01
CA VAL A 371 2.24 -7.51 29.22
C VAL A 371 3.22 -6.44 29.71
N LYS A 372 3.48 -6.36 31.03
CA LYS A 372 4.58 -5.52 31.55
C LYS A 372 5.95 -6.01 31.08
N ARG A 373 6.15 -7.31 30.89
CA ARG A 373 7.40 -7.84 30.31
C ARG A 373 7.55 -7.36 28.86
N LEU A 374 6.48 -7.42 28.06
CA LEU A 374 6.48 -6.88 26.69
C LEU A 374 6.76 -5.37 26.64
N GLY A 375 6.20 -4.60 27.60
CA GLY A 375 6.43 -3.15 27.69
C GLY A 375 7.87 -2.73 28.06
N ARG A 376 8.71 -3.65 28.56
CA ARG A 376 10.12 -3.40 28.90
C ARG A 376 11.08 -3.66 27.75
N LEU A 377 10.64 -4.31 26.69
CA LEU A 377 11.48 -4.58 25.52
C LEU A 377 11.95 -3.25 24.91
N ARG A 378 13.20 -3.22 24.44
CA ARG A 378 13.80 -2.04 23.79
C ARG A 378 14.73 -2.52 22.68
N HIS A 379 14.31 -2.29 21.44
CA HIS A 379 15.09 -2.60 20.25
C HIS A 379 14.60 -1.76 19.07
N LYS A 380 15.52 -1.32 18.19
CA LYS A 380 15.19 -0.45 17.04
C LYS A 380 14.14 -1.04 16.09
N ASN A 381 14.07 -2.37 16.00
CA ASN A 381 13.12 -3.09 15.15
C ASN A 381 11.92 -3.67 15.90
N ILE A 382 11.61 -3.23 17.12
CA ILE A 382 10.48 -3.74 17.91
C ILE A 382 9.55 -2.59 18.32
N LEU A 383 8.27 -2.69 17.97
CA LEU A 383 7.27 -1.72 18.39
C LEU A 383 6.89 -2.00 19.84
N THR A 384 7.40 -1.18 20.75
CA THR A 384 7.18 -1.39 22.18
C THR A 384 5.80 -0.90 22.61
N LEU A 385 5.13 -1.66 23.46
CA LEU A 385 3.81 -1.31 23.98
C LEU A 385 3.89 -0.08 24.88
N LEU A 386 2.98 0.89 24.70
CA LEU A 386 2.84 2.07 25.55
C LEU A 386 1.96 1.78 26.77
N ALA A 387 0.78 1.20 26.51
CA ALA A 387 -0.21 0.97 27.54
C ALA A 387 -1.12 -0.22 27.18
N TYR A 388 -1.82 -0.73 28.17
CA TYR A 388 -2.86 -1.73 27.94
C TYR A 388 -4.08 -1.53 28.86
N HIS A 389 -5.20 -2.08 28.43
CA HIS A 389 -6.40 -2.18 29.25
C HIS A 389 -6.83 -3.65 29.35
N TYR A 390 -7.06 -4.11 30.59
CA TYR A 390 -7.57 -5.44 30.85
C TYR A 390 -9.06 -5.41 31.23
N ARG A 391 -9.87 -6.11 30.44
CA ARG A 391 -11.24 -6.50 30.79
C ARG A 391 -11.46 -7.95 30.36
N LYS A 392 -12.26 -8.73 31.07
CA LYS A 392 -12.47 -10.16 30.74
C LYS A 392 -12.88 -10.35 29.26
N GLU A 393 -13.84 -9.57 28.78
CA GLU A 393 -14.35 -9.69 27.41
C GLU A 393 -13.49 -9.02 26.33
N GLU A 394 -12.57 -8.13 26.70
CA GLU A 394 -11.74 -7.39 25.74
C GLU A 394 -10.45 -6.85 26.36
N LYS A 395 -9.37 -6.91 25.60
CA LYS A 395 -8.07 -6.32 25.91
C LYS A 395 -7.78 -5.23 24.89
N LEU A 396 -7.23 -4.12 25.37
CA LEU A 396 -6.68 -3.09 24.50
C LEU A 396 -5.17 -3.06 24.66
N PHE A 397 -4.46 -3.03 23.55
CA PHE A 397 -3.02 -2.77 23.50
C PHE A 397 -2.82 -1.46 22.76
N VAL A 398 -2.06 -0.54 23.35
CA VAL A 398 -1.84 0.81 22.82
C VAL A 398 -0.37 0.98 22.49
N TYR A 399 -0.10 1.37 21.25
CA TYR A 399 1.23 1.60 20.70
C TYR A 399 1.33 2.99 20.09
N GLU A 400 2.53 3.48 19.80
CA GLU A 400 2.67 4.63 18.93
C GLU A 400 2.13 4.32 17.52
N TYR A 401 1.59 5.33 16.85
CA TYR A 401 1.14 5.19 15.47
C TYR A 401 2.29 5.42 14.49
N ILE A 402 2.54 4.44 13.60
CA ILE A 402 3.54 4.53 12.54
C ILE A 402 2.85 4.94 11.22
N PRO A 403 3.10 6.16 10.68
CA PRO A 403 2.33 6.69 9.56
C PRO A 403 2.57 5.98 8.22
N THR A 404 3.77 5.47 7.96
CA THR A 404 4.13 4.83 6.67
C THR A 404 3.35 3.55 6.42
N GLY A 405 2.85 2.90 7.48
CA GLY A 405 2.05 1.68 7.39
C GLY A 405 2.87 0.40 7.39
N SER A 406 2.25 -0.68 6.91
CA SER A 406 2.83 -2.03 6.93
C SER A 406 3.59 -2.35 5.65
N LEU A 407 4.56 -3.26 5.77
CA LEU A 407 5.30 -3.83 4.64
C LEU A 407 4.35 -4.50 3.64
N LEU A 408 3.26 -5.11 4.11
CA LEU A 408 2.22 -5.65 3.24
C LEU A 408 1.67 -4.59 2.28
N TYR A 409 1.32 -3.42 2.82
CA TYR A 409 0.82 -2.31 2.00
C TYR A 409 1.90 -1.78 1.05
N LEU A 410 3.16 -1.73 1.48
CA LEU A 410 4.25 -1.27 0.63
C LEU A 410 4.56 -2.24 -0.52
N LEU A 411 4.50 -3.55 -0.30
CA LEU A 411 4.76 -4.56 -1.32
C LEU A 411 3.57 -4.80 -2.26
N HIS A 412 2.34 -4.68 -1.74
CA HIS A 412 1.14 -5.19 -2.43
C HIS A 412 -0.04 -4.21 -2.48
N GLY A 413 0.06 -3.07 -1.80
CA GLY A 413 -0.93 -2.00 -1.85
C GLY A 413 -0.79 -1.14 -3.10
N ASP A 414 -1.05 0.16 -2.96
CA ASP A 414 -0.91 1.09 -4.07
C ASP A 414 0.57 1.28 -4.40
N ARG A 415 0.98 0.88 -5.61
CA ARG A 415 2.32 1.04 -6.18
C ARG A 415 2.71 2.53 -6.42
N GLY A 416 2.63 3.35 -5.38
CA GLY A 416 3.02 4.76 -5.36
C GLY A 416 4.51 4.97 -5.00
N LEU A 417 4.88 6.17 -4.54
CA LEU A 417 6.27 6.53 -4.21
C LEU A 417 6.92 5.59 -3.19
N ALA A 418 6.19 5.22 -2.13
CA ALA A 418 6.71 4.34 -1.10
C ALA A 418 7.01 2.91 -1.61
N HIS A 419 6.34 2.48 -2.68
CA HIS A 419 6.67 1.23 -3.38
C HIS A 419 7.91 1.38 -4.27
N ALA A 420 8.04 2.52 -4.97
CA ALA A 420 9.20 2.82 -5.81
C ALA A 420 10.52 2.95 -5.02
N GLU A 421 10.43 3.24 -3.72
CA GLU A 421 11.58 3.26 -2.80
C GLU A 421 12.04 1.86 -2.34
N LEU A 422 11.25 0.79 -2.58
CA LEU A 422 11.60 -0.61 -2.27
C LEU A 422 12.61 -1.21 -3.28
N THR A 423 13.70 -0.49 -3.49
CA THR A 423 14.89 -0.96 -4.21
C THR A 423 15.51 -2.18 -3.53
N TRP A 424 16.41 -2.90 -4.22
CA TRP A 424 17.10 -4.04 -3.63
C TRP A 424 17.82 -3.72 -2.30
N PRO A 425 18.62 -2.64 -2.19
CA PRO A 425 19.25 -2.28 -0.91
C PRO A 425 18.23 -2.04 0.22
N MET A 426 17.09 -1.42 -0.11
CA MET A 426 16.03 -1.19 0.86
C MET A 426 15.38 -2.49 1.32
N ARG A 427 15.11 -3.42 0.39
CA ARG A 427 14.57 -4.74 0.71
C ARG A 427 15.52 -5.56 1.58
N LEU A 428 16.82 -5.53 1.27
CA LEU A 428 17.85 -6.21 2.07
C LEU A 428 17.94 -5.60 3.48
N LYS A 429 17.88 -4.25 3.59
CA LYS A 429 17.83 -3.54 4.87
C LYS A 429 16.61 -3.96 5.71
N ILE A 430 15.43 -4.06 5.08
CA ILE A 430 14.20 -4.52 5.74
C ILE A 430 14.35 -5.96 6.22
N VAL A 431 14.82 -6.88 5.37
CA VAL A 431 15.02 -8.28 5.75
C VAL A 431 15.97 -8.41 6.94
N HIS A 432 17.07 -7.66 6.93
CA HIS A 432 18.03 -7.63 8.01
C HIS A 432 17.41 -7.13 9.32
N GLY A 433 16.70 -5.99 9.30
CA GLY A 433 16.06 -5.46 10.52
C GLY A 433 14.96 -6.38 11.06
N VAL A 434 14.20 -7.06 10.20
CA VAL A 434 13.22 -8.07 10.61
C VAL A 434 13.91 -9.25 11.29
N ALA A 435 15.00 -9.78 10.72
CA ALA A 435 15.77 -10.88 11.32
C ALA A 435 16.42 -10.48 12.65
N GLN A 436 16.98 -9.26 12.76
CA GLN A 436 17.52 -8.71 14.00
C GLN A 436 16.44 -8.58 15.09
N GLY A 437 15.28 -8.03 14.73
CA GLY A 437 14.13 -7.92 15.64
C GLY A 437 13.64 -9.29 16.12
N LEU A 438 13.54 -10.28 15.23
CA LEU A 438 13.10 -11.62 15.62
C LEU A 438 14.13 -12.32 16.52
N ASN A 439 15.42 -12.21 16.21
CA ASN A 439 16.49 -12.74 17.05
C ASN A 439 16.49 -12.14 18.46
N TYR A 440 16.25 -10.82 18.55
CA TYR A 440 16.09 -10.14 19.83
C TYR A 440 14.89 -10.71 20.61
N LEU A 441 13.73 -10.91 19.97
CA LEU A 441 12.57 -11.54 20.62
C LEU A 441 12.86 -12.96 21.09
N HIS A 442 13.56 -13.78 20.30
CA HIS A 442 13.95 -15.13 20.70
C HIS A 442 14.87 -15.13 21.93
N THR A 443 15.70 -14.10 22.08
CA THR A 443 16.60 -13.95 23.22
C THR A 443 15.83 -13.49 24.46
N GLU A 444 15.07 -12.40 24.37
CA GLU A 444 14.37 -11.78 25.51
C GLU A 444 13.12 -12.55 25.94
N LEU A 445 12.47 -13.25 25.01
CA LEU A 445 11.28 -14.07 25.25
C LEU A 445 11.59 -15.56 25.11
N GLY A 446 12.83 -15.99 25.36
CA GLY A 446 13.25 -17.39 25.23
C GLY A 446 12.48 -18.39 26.10
N SER A 447 11.70 -17.91 27.07
CA SER A 447 10.77 -18.73 27.85
C SER A 447 9.43 -18.99 27.15
N PHE A 448 9.17 -18.39 25.99
CA PHE A 448 7.92 -18.55 25.24
C PHE A 448 8.10 -19.58 24.14
N ASP A 449 7.10 -20.46 23.97
CA ASP A 449 7.08 -21.43 22.87
C ASP A 449 7.05 -20.71 21.51
N LEU A 450 6.37 -19.56 21.44
CA LEU A 450 6.33 -18.66 20.30
C LEU A 450 6.65 -17.23 20.75
N PRO A 451 7.92 -16.80 20.65
CA PRO A 451 8.34 -15.43 20.93
C PRO A 451 7.53 -14.38 20.13
N HIS A 452 7.31 -14.62 18.83
CA HIS A 452 6.50 -13.76 17.97
C HIS A 452 5.11 -14.34 17.70
N GLY A 453 5.02 -15.53 17.10
CA GLY A 453 3.78 -16.26 16.80
C GLY A 453 2.97 -15.77 15.61
N ASP A 454 2.96 -14.46 15.32
CA ASP A 454 2.23 -13.88 14.17
C ASP A 454 3.11 -13.07 13.20
N LEU A 455 4.31 -13.55 12.85
CA LEU A 455 5.21 -12.82 11.95
C LEU A 455 4.72 -12.89 10.50
N LYS A 456 4.37 -11.75 9.92
CA LYS A 456 3.92 -11.59 8.53
C LYS A 456 4.07 -10.13 8.09
N SER A 457 4.04 -9.85 6.79
CA SER A 457 4.23 -8.49 6.27
C SER A 457 3.23 -7.45 6.77
N SER A 458 2.02 -7.84 7.19
CA SER A 458 1.05 -6.90 7.80
C SER A 458 1.39 -6.50 9.24
N ASN A 459 2.24 -7.28 9.92
CA ASN A 459 2.74 -7.02 11.26
C ASN A 459 4.19 -6.51 11.27
N ILE A 460 4.72 -6.13 10.11
CA ILE A 460 6.00 -5.43 9.94
C ILE A 460 5.65 -4.02 9.50
N LEU A 461 5.85 -3.02 10.36
CA LEU A 461 5.65 -1.62 10.03
C LEU A 461 6.96 -1.02 9.53
N ILE A 462 6.92 -0.07 8.62
CA ILE A 462 8.10 0.69 8.21
C ILE A 462 8.00 2.08 8.84
N ASN A 463 9.04 2.56 9.51
CA ASN A 463 9.03 3.91 10.06
C ASN A 463 9.46 4.96 9.02
N THR A 464 9.63 6.20 9.44
CA THR A 464 10.06 7.30 8.57
C THR A 464 11.51 7.21 8.11
N ASP A 465 12.34 6.43 8.83
CA ASP A 465 13.76 6.20 8.53
C ASP A 465 13.99 4.92 7.70
N HIS A 466 12.89 4.36 7.17
CA HIS A 466 12.84 3.10 6.44
C HIS A 466 13.41 1.91 7.23
N GLU A 467 13.30 1.94 8.56
CA GLU A 467 13.59 0.80 9.42
C GLU A 467 12.32 -0.05 9.61
N PRO A 468 12.43 -1.38 9.53
CA PRO A 468 11.32 -2.27 9.86
C PRO A 468 11.11 -2.34 11.36
N ILE A 469 9.85 -2.39 11.79
CA ILE A 469 9.44 -2.47 13.18
C ILE A 469 8.40 -3.58 13.31
N LEU A 470 8.71 -4.61 14.11
CA LEU A 470 7.82 -5.74 14.36
C LEU A 470 6.73 -5.39 15.38
N THR A 471 5.52 -5.86 15.13
CA THR A 471 4.37 -5.74 16.05
C THR A 471 3.63 -7.08 16.19
N GLY A 472 2.75 -7.19 17.19
CA GLY A 472 1.91 -8.37 17.39
C GLY A 472 2.63 -9.61 17.93
N TYR A 473 3.77 -9.43 18.60
CA TYR A 473 4.55 -10.48 19.25
C TYR A 473 4.05 -10.80 20.66
N GLY A 474 4.43 -11.98 21.18
CA GLY A 474 4.20 -12.37 22.58
C GLY A 474 2.74 -12.69 22.93
N PHE A 475 1.87 -12.92 21.93
CA PHE A 475 0.43 -13.13 22.16
C PHE A 475 0.03 -14.60 22.41
N TYR A 476 0.86 -15.57 22.03
CA TYR A 476 0.52 -16.99 22.16
C TYR A 476 0.25 -17.45 23.60
N SER A 477 1.05 -16.96 24.56
CA SER A 477 0.86 -17.26 26.00
C SER A 477 -0.46 -16.72 26.57
N LEU A 478 -1.01 -15.67 25.95
CA LEU A 478 -2.22 -14.97 26.38
C LEU A 478 -3.52 -15.55 25.79
N MET A 479 -3.41 -16.39 24.76
CA MET A 479 -4.53 -16.84 23.93
C MET A 479 -4.88 -18.31 24.16
N ASN A 480 -6.18 -18.62 24.09
CA ASN A 480 -6.64 -20.01 24.11
C ASN A 480 -6.24 -20.72 22.81
N ASN A 481 -5.92 -22.02 22.90
CA ASN A 481 -5.39 -22.80 21.76
C ASN A 481 -6.29 -22.73 20.51
N THR A 482 -7.62 -22.85 20.67
CA THR A 482 -8.57 -22.80 19.53
C THR A 482 -8.49 -21.50 18.74
N HIS A 483 -8.40 -20.36 19.44
CA HIS A 483 -8.29 -19.05 18.81
C HIS A 483 -6.88 -18.80 18.27
N ALA A 484 -5.86 -19.29 18.97
CA ALA A 484 -4.47 -19.19 18.53
C ALA A 484 -4.28 -19.84 17.16
N VAL A 485 -4.79 -21.07 16.95
CA VAL A 485 -4.65 -21.81 15.68
C VAL A 485 -5.26 -21.04 14.49
N GLN A 486 -6.36 -20.31 14.71
CA GLN A 486 -6.99 -19.51 13.66
C GLN A 486 -6.28 -18.19 13.40
N ALA A 487 -5.59 -17.64 14.41
CA ALA A 487 -5.11 -16.27 14.39
C ALA A 487 -3.60 -16.10 14.19
N LEU A 488 -2.80 -17.07 14.65
CA LEU A 488 -1.34 -17.00 14.64
C LEU A 488 -0.77 -17.81 13.48
N ILE A 489 -0.07 -17.12 12.59
CA ILE A 489 0.49 -17.74 11.39
C ILE A 489 1.55 -18.82 11.69
N ALA A 490 2.28 -18.71 12.80
CA ALA A 490 3.30 -19.71 13.18
C ALA A 490 2.70 -21.10 13.42
N LEU A 491 1.42 -21.18 13.79
CA LEU A 491 0.71 -22.44 13.98
C LEU A 491 0.29 -23.11 12.66
N LYS A 492 0.55 -22.46 11.51
CA LYS A 492 0.44 -23.06 10.18
C LYS A 492 1.75 -23.68 9.68
N SER A 493 2.81 -23.66 10.48
CA SER A 493 4.06 -24.34 10.13
C SER A 493 3.85 -25.86 10.03
N PRO A 494 4.62 -26.57 9.18
CA PRO A 494 4.42 -28.00 8.93
C PRO A 494 4.39 -28.84 10.21
N GLU A 495 5.31 -28.60 11.14
CA GLU A 495 5.41 -29.31 12.41
C GLU A 495 4.29 -28.99 13.40
N ALA A 496 3.78 -27.75 13.39
CA ALA A 496 2.65 -27.37 14.23
C ALA A 496 1.36 -28.02 13.72
N VAL A 497 1.18 -28.13 12.41
CA VAL A 497 0.00 -28.75 11.79
C VAL A 497 0.05 -30.27 11.86
N GLN A 498 1.19 -30.89 11.55
CA GLN A 498 1.30 -32.35 11.45
C GLN A 498 1.52 -33.01 12.81
N ASN A 499 2.42 -32.43 13.63
CA ASN A 499 2.91 -33.07 14.86
C ASN A 499 2.43 -32.36 16.12
N HIS A 500 1.66 -31.26 15.99
CA HIS A 500 1.27 -30.39 17.11
C HIS A 500 2.49 -29.87 17.91
N GLN A 501 3.64 -29.78 17.26
CA GLN A 501 4.89 -29.34 17.88
C GLN A 501 5.03 -27.84 17.69
N VAL A 502 4.86 -27.08 18.78
CA VAL A 502 5.01 -25.62 18.79
C VAL A 502 6.36 -25.27 19.39
N THR A 503 7.22 -24.61 18.60
CA THR A 503 8.56 -24.20 19.04
C THR A 503 8.94 -22.85 18.42
N PRO A 504 10.00 -22.19 18.90
CA PRO A 504 10.48 -20.95 18.26
C PRO A 504 10.89 -21.13 16.78
N LYS A 505 11.09 -22.37 16.30
CA LYS A 505 11.35 -22.64 14.87
C LYS A 505 10.15 -22.32 13.99
N CYS A 506 8.93 -22.30 14.52
CA CYS A 506 7.75 -21.87 13.79
C CYS A 506 7.85 -20.39 13.38
N ASP A 507 8.45 -19.54 14.22
CA ASP A 507 8.71 -18.13 13.87
C ASP A 507 9.77 -17.99 12.77
N VAL A 508 10.78 -18.87 12.77
CA VAL A 508 11.79 -18.93 11.68
C VAL A 508 11.14 -19.32 10.36
N TYR A 509 10.17 -20.22 10.37
CA TYR A 509 9.38 -20.55 9.18
C TYR A 509 8.63 -19.33 8.64
N CYS A 510 7.97 -18.57 9.53
CA CYS A 510 7.31 -17.32 9.15
C CYS A 510 8.30 -16.26 8.61
N LEU A 511 9.50 -16.16 9.19
CA LEU A 511 10.57 -15.31 8.68
C LEU A 511 10.95 -15.71 7.25
N GLY A 512 11.07 -17.01 6.97
CA GLY A 512 11.34 -17.51 5.63
C GLY A 512 10.29 -17.07 4.60
N ILE A 513 9.00 -17.15 4.95
CA ILE A 513 7.91 -16.66 4.09
C ILE A 513 8.07 -15.16 3.81
N VAL A 514 8.35 -14.35 4.85
CA VAL A 514 8.56 -12.89 4.69
C VAL A 514 9.78 -12.59 3.80
N ILE A 515 10.90 -13.31 3.97
CA ILE A 515 12.09 -13.14 3.13
C ILE A 515 11.74 -13.41 1.68
N LEU A 516 11.07 -14.53 1.40
CA LEU A 516 10.68 -14.90 0.04
C LEU A 516 9.66 -13.91 -0.54
N GLU A 517 8.67 -13.46 0.24
CA GLU A 517 7.74 -12.40 -0.17
C GLU A 517 8.46 -11.12 -0.60
N ILE A 518 9.45 -10.67 0.19
CA ILE A 518 10.23 -9.46 -0.10
C ILE A 518 11.06 -9.64 -1.38
N VAL A 519 11.76 -10.75 -1.56
CA VAL A 519 12.61 -10.96 -2.75
C VAL A 519 11.75 -11.09 -4.02
N THR A 520 10.64 -11.82 -3.93
CA THR A 520 9.81 -12.13 -5.09
C THR A 520 8.76 -11.08 -5.43
N GLY A 521 8.43 -10.20 -4.48
CA GLY A 521 7.33 -9.24 -4.63
C GLY A 521 5.96 -9.91 -4.79
N LYS A 522 5.85 -11.21 -4.48
CA LYS A 522 4.61 -11.99 -4.61
C LYS A 522 3.93 -12.17 -3.26
N PHE A 523 2.61 -12.05 -3.27
CA PHE A 523 1.79 -12.24 -2.07
C PHE A 523 1.72 -13.73 -1.71
N PRO A 524 2.12 -14.16 -0.50
CA PRO A 524 2.12 -15.57 -0.10
C PRO A 524 0.71 -16.09 0.20
N SER A 525 0.31 -17.21 -0.41
CA SER A 525 -0.97 -17.87 -0.09
C SER A 525 -1.01 -18.42 1.33
N GLN A 526 0.15 -18.68 1.95
CA GLN A 526 0.32 -19.16 3.32
C GLN A 526 -0.30 -18.22 4.37
N TYR A 527 -0.49 -16.94 4.03
CA TYR A 527 -1.17 -15.98 4.89
C TYR A 527 -2.68 -16.25 5.01
N LEU A 528 -3.28 -16.91 4.03
CA LEU A 528 -4.72 -17.16 3.92
C LEU A 528 -5.12 -18.45 4.63
N ASN A 529 -6.38 -18.54 5.04
CA ASN A 529 -6.93 -19.71 5.72
C ASN A 529 -7.62 -20.69 4.75
N ASP A 530 -8.14 -20.18 3.62
CA ASP A 530 -8.90 -20.94 2.63
C ASP A 530 -8.09 -21.33 1.39
N GLY A 531 -6.81 -20.91 1.34
CA GLY A 531 -5.92 -21.13 0.20
C GLY A 531 -6.36 -20.42 -1.08
N LYS A 532 -7.36 -19.52 -1.01
CA LYS A 532 -7.91 -18.86 -2.20
C LYS A 532 -7.20 -17.53 -2.44
N GLY A 533 -6.27 -17.58 -3.38
CA GLY A 533 -5.49 -16.44 -3.84
C GLY A 533 -4.08 -16.39 -3.23
N GLY A 534 -3.28 -15.44 -3.71
CA GLY A 534 -1.84 -15.47 -3.46
C GLY A 534 -1.14 -16.58 -4.24
N ILE A 535 0.16 -16.73 -4.01
CA ILE A 535 1.00 -17.74 -4.67
C ILE A 535 1.51 -18.69 -3.62
N ASP A 536 1.51 -19.98 -3.94
CA ASP A 536 2.26 -20.96 -3.18
C ASP A 536 3.77 -20.73 -3.40
N ILE A 537 4.31 -19.77 -2.63
CA ILE A 537 5.69 -19.33 -2.76
C ILE A 537 6.66 -20.44 -2.39
N LEU A 538 6.26 -21.35 -1.50
CA LEU A 538 7.10 -22.46 -1.05
C LEU A 538 7.32 -23.46 -2.19
N GLN A 539 6.23 -23.88 -2.84
CA GLN A 539 6.32 -24.80 -3.96
C GLN A 539 7.05 -24.17 -5.16
N TRP A 540 6.77 -22.89 -5.44
CA TRP A 540 7.40 -22.19 -6.56
C TRP A 540 8.92 -22.03 -6.36
N VAL A 541 9.36 -21.60 -5.17
CA VAL A 541 10.79 -21.46 -4.84
C VAL A 541 11.49 -22.81 -4.85
N LYS A 542 10.87 -23.87 -4.31
CA LYS A 542 11.45 -25.22 -4.29
C LYS A 542 11.71 -25.76 -5.69
N SER A 543 10.76 -25.60 -6.62
CA SER A 543 10.93 -26.00 -8.03
C SER A 543 12.03 -25.18 -8.71
N ALA A 544 12.02 -23.85 -8.55
CA ALA A 544 13.02 -22.99 -9.16
C ALA A 544 14.45 -23.29 -8.66
N ILE A 545 14.65 -23.57 -7.38
CA ILE A 545 15.97 -23.99 -6.84
C ILE A 545 16.39 -25.35 -7.40
N ALA A 546 15.48 -26.33 -7.45
CA ALA A 546 15.80 -27.67 -7.94
C ALA A 546 16.23 -27.68 -9.42
N GLU A 547 15.71 -26.73 -10.21
CA GLU A 547 15.96 -26.61 -11.64
C GLU A 547 17.00 -25.52 -11.99
N GLY A 548 17.57 -24.84 -11.00
CA GLY A 548 18.54 -23.76 -11.22
C GLY A 548 17.96 -22.52 -11.93
N ARG A 549 16.66 -22.27 -11.75
CA ARG A 549 15.89 -21.18 -12.36
C ARG A 549 15.62 -20.03 -11.38
N GLU A 550 16.48 -19.81 -10.37
CA GLU A 550 16.18 -18.84 -9.29
C GLU A 550 15.99 -17.41 -9.80
N VAL A 551 16.55 -17.07 -10.96
CA VAL A 551 16.40 -15.76 -11.61
C VAL A 551 14.95 -15.38 -11.89
N GLU A 552 14.07 -16.36 -12.13
CA GLU A 552 12.64 -16.08 -12.38
C GLU A 552 11.88 -15.65 -11.12
N LEU A 553 12.44 -15.93 -9.95
CA LEU A 553 11.82 -15.62 -8.67
C LEU A 553 11.95 -14.13 -8.34
N TYR A 554 12.91 -13.43 -8.92
CA TYR A 554 13.19 -12.04 -8.59
C TYR A 554 12.03 -11.12 -8.99
N ASP A 555 11.70 -10.17 -8.12
CA ASP A 555 10.74 -9.14 -8.46
C ASP A 555 11.28 -8.28 -9.63
N PRO A 556 10.56 -8.17 -10.75
CA PRO A 556 10.98 -7.35 -11.89
C PRO A 556 11.30 -5.89 -11.51
N ASP A 557 10.64 -5.38 -10.46
CA ASP A 557 10.80 -4.00 -9.99
C ASP A 557 12.19 -3.76 -9.34
N ILE A 558 12.95 -4.81 -9.00
CA ILE A 558 14.34 -4.74 -8.47
C ILE A 558 15.39 -5.37 -9.39
N MET A 559 15.00 -5.93 -10.53
CA MET A 559 15.91 -6.60 -11.48
C MET A 559 16.82 -5.64 -12.28
N ALA A 560 16.60 -4.32 -12.22
CA ALA A 560 17.47 -3.32 -12.88
C ALA A 560 18.81 -3.09 -12.13
N SER A 561 19.25 -4.04 -11.30
CA SER A 561 20.37 -3.92 -10.38
C SER A 561 21.63 -4.66 -10.87
N THR A 562 22.78 -4.32 -10.29
CA THR A 562 24.13 -4.83 -10.68
C THR A 562 24.25 -6.36 -10.56
N GLU A 563 25.25 -6.96 -11.22
CA GLU A 563 25.53 -8.41 -11.08
C GLU A 563 25.71 -8.84 -9.61
N ASP A 564 26.36 -8.01 -8.79
CA ASP A 564 26.49 -8.23 -7.35
C ASP A 564 25.13 -8.30 -6.63
N SER A 565 24.15 -7.53 -7.08
CA SER A 565 22.80 -7.55 -6.53
C SER A 565 22.09 -8.87 -6.87
N ILE A 566 22.29 -9.40 -8.08
CA ILE A 566 21.73 -10.69 -8.51
C ILE A 566 22.30 -11.85 -7.68
N SER A 567 23.62 -11.85 -7.44
CA SER A 567 24.26 -12.86 -6.59
C SER A 567 23.73 -12.80 -5.15
N SER A 568 23.62 -11.59 -4.59
CA SER A 568 23.07 -11.36 -3.25
C SER A 568 21.60 -11.80 -3.13
N MET A 569 20.78 -11.53 -4.16
CA MET A 569 19.39 -12.01 -4.23
C MET A 569 19.31 -13.53 -4.22
N LYS A 570 20.16 -14.20 -5.01
CA LYS A 570 20.22 -15.67 -5.05
C LYS A 570 20.54 -16.24 -3.67
N GLU A 571 21.60 -15.76 -3.02
CA GLU A 571 21.97 -16.22 -1.68
C GLU A 571 20.84 -15.96 -0.67
N LEU A 572 20.13 -14.82 -0.76
CA LEU A 572 19.00 -14.52 0.13
C LEU A 572 17.80 -15.45 -0.08
N ILE A 573 17.52 -15.87 -1.32
CA ILE A 573 16.50 -16.90 -1.61
C ILE A 573 16.86 -18.22 -0.92
N HIS A 574 18.13 -18.63 -0.95
CA HIS A 574 18.57 -19.84 -0.25
C HIS A 574 18.44 -19.73 1.27
N VAL A 575 18.69 -18.54 1.84
CA VAL A 575 18.40 -18.27 3.27
C VAL A 575 16.91 -18.43 3.55
N GLY A 576 16.04 -17.81 2.74
CA GLY A 576 14.58 -17.96 2.85
C GLY A 576 14.11 -19.41 2.73
N ALA A 577 14.67 -20.16 1.78
CA ALA A 577 14.39 -21.60 1.58
C ALA A 577 14.80 -22.45 2.80
N ALA A 578 15.98 -22.18 3.39
CA ALA A 578 16.44 -22.87 4.59
C ALA A 578 15.57 -22.54 5.83
N CYS A 579 14.98 -21.35 5.88
CA CYS A 579 14.02 -20.96 6.91
C CYS A 579 12.68 -21.71 6.80
N VAL A 580 12.25 -22.06 5.59
CA VAL A 580 10.96 -22.76 5.36
C VAL A 580 11.09 -24.28 5.25
N GLU A 581 12.25 -24.85 5.62
CA GLU A 581 12.46 -26.30 5.67
C GLU A 581 11.38 -26.96 6.53
N SER A 582 10.76 -28.02 6.01
CA SER A 582 9.64 -28.72 6.65
C SER A 582 10.08 -29.44 7.91
N ASN A 583 11.31 -29.96 7.94
CA ASN A 583 11.88 -30.58 9.12
C ASN A 583 12.49 -29.53 10.07
N PRO A 584 11.93 -29.32 11.30
CA PRO A 584 12.42 -28.30 12.23
C PRO A 584 13.87 -28.48 12.67
N GLN A 585 14.38 -29.71 12.68
CA GLN A 585 15.78 -30.00 13.04
C GLN A 585 16.75 -29.59 11.93
N GLN A 586 16.31 -29.60 10.67
CA GLN A 586 17.11 -29.16 9.52
C GLN A 586 16.92 -27.67 9.22
N ARG A 587 15.81 -27.09 9.67
CA ARG A 587 15.54 -25.65 9.56
C ARG A 587 16.63 -24.86 10.26
N ILE A 588 17.16 -23.86 9.55
CA ILE A 588 18.23 -22.97 10.02
C ILE A 588 17.88 -22.28 11.37
N ASP A 589 18.88 -21.97 12.19
CA ASP A 589 18.68 -21.21 13.45
C ASP A 589 18.60 -19.71 13.18
N ILE A 590 17.81 -18.98 13.96
CA ILE A 590 17.64 -17.52 13.77
C ILE A 590 18.97 -16.76 13.84
N ARG A 591 19.91 -17.18 14.70
CA ARG A 591 21.24 -16.56 14.79
C ARG A 591 22.05 -16.78 13.52
N GLU A 592 21.93 -17.95 12.93
CA GLU A 592 22.59 -18.29 11.67
C GLU A 592 21.95 -17.56 10.48
N VAL A 593 20.63 -17.32 10.51
CA VAL A 593 19.94 -16.46 9.52
C VAL A 593 20.49 -15.04 9.57
N VAL A 594 20.57 -14.44 10.77
CA VAL A 594 21.13 -13.09 10.95
C VAL A 594 22.57 -13.03 10.43
N ARG A 595 23.42 -13.99 10.85
CA ARG A 595 24.82 -14.07 10.41
C ARG A 595 24.95 -14.10 8.89
N ARG A 596 24.18 -14.95 8.20
CA ARG A 596 24.22 -15.03 6.73
C ARG A 596 23.74 -13.75 6.04
N ILE A 597 22.73 -13.08 6.59
CA ILE A 597 22.26 -11.79 6.05
C ILE A 597 23.31 -10.69 6.25
N GLU A 598 24.01 -10.68 7.39
CA GLU A 598 25.11 -9.74 7.65
C GLU A 598 26.29 -9.95 6.68
N GLU A 599 26.66 -11.20 6.41
CA GLU A 599 27.66 -11.54 5.38
C GLU A 599 27.26 -11.04 3.99
N LEU A 600 25.97 -11.17 3.63
CA LEU A 600 25.45 -10.66 2.36
C LEU A 600 25.58 -9.15 2.23
N ILE A 601 25.24 -8.42 3.30
CA ILE A 601 25.34 -6.97 3.34
C ILE A 601 26.80 -6.54 3.22
N GLN A 602 27.72 -7.22 3.90
CA GLN A 602 29.14 -6.91 3.82
C GLN A 602 29.68 -7.09 2.39
N LYS A 603 29.41 -8.24 1.75
CA LYS A 603 29.80 -8.49 0.35
C LYS A 603 29.21 -7.44 -0.61
N HIS A 604 27.95 -7.05 -0.42
CA HIS A 604 27.29 -6.06 -1.27
C HIS A 604 27.93 -4.67 -1.15
N ASN A 605 28.37 -4.28 0.04
CA ASN A 605 29.06 -3.01 0.27
C ASN A 605 30.50 -3.02 -0.28
N GLU A 606 31.20 -4.15 -0.19
CA GLU A 606 32.58 -4.29 -0.68
C GLU A 606 32.65 -4.27 -2.23
N GLY A 607 31.72 -4.94 -2.93
CA GLY A 607 31.66 -4.96 -4.40
C GLY A 607 31.39 -3.59 -5.04
N GLY A 608 30.65 -2.71 -4.35
CA GLY A 608 30.39 -1.33 -4.81
C GLY A 608 31.63 -0.42 -4.80
N THR A 609 32.71 -0.81 -4.11
CA THR A 609 33.90 0.04 -3.93
C THR A 609 34.98 -0.22 -5.00
N GLN A 610 34.95 -1.38 -5.67
CA GLN A 610 35.94 -1.73 -6.71
C GLN A 610 35.62 -1.15 -8.10
N GLY A 611 34.43 -0.58 -8.31
CA GLY A 611 34.00 0.00 -9.59
C GLY A 611 34.42 1.46 -9.85
N GLN A 612 35.12 2.14 -8.93
CA GLN A 612 35.47 3.56 -9.06
C GLN A 612 36.97 3.89 -9.09
N THR A 613 37.87 2.91 -9.03
CA THR A 613 39.33 3.16 -8.99
C THR A 613 40.10 2.55 -10.18
N GLY A 614 39.51 2.58 -11.37
CA GLY A 614 40.07 1.92 -12.55
C GLY A 614 40.13 2.79 -13.81
N GLN A 615 40.40 4.09 -13.71
CA GLN A 615 40.77 4.89 -14.90
C GLN A 615 41.43 6.22 -14.49
N THR A 616 42.70 6.18 -14.10
CA THR A 616 43.61 7.32 -14.30
C THR A 616 45.06 6.84 -14.25
N THR A 617 45.86 7.43 -15.13
CA THR A 617 47.34 7.39 -15.22
C THR A 617 47.99 6.23 -15.97
N THR A 618 48.26 6.46 -17.26
CA THR A 618 49.64 6.41 -17.82
C THR A 618 49.65 7.14 -19.17
N SER A 619 50.03 8.42 -19.13
CA SER A 619 50.54 9.20 -20.27
C SER A 619 51.50 10.26 -19.73
N GLN A 620 52.72 9.85 -19.38
CA GLN A 620 53.99 10.57 -19.60
C GLN A 620 55.16 9.70 -19.16
#